data_AF-A0AAV4IFL5-F1
#
_entry.id   AF-A0AAV4IFL5-F1
#
_cell.length_a   1.000
_cell.length_b   1.000
_cell.length_c   1.000
_cell.angle_alpha   90.00
_cell.angle_beta   90.00
_cell.angle_gamma   90.00
#
_symmetry.space_group_name_H-M   'P 1'
#
loop_
_entity.id
_entity.type
_entity.pdbx_description
1 polymer ?
#
loop_
_entity_poly.entity_id
_entity_poly.type
_entity_poly.pdbx_seq_one_letter_code
_entity_poly.pdbx_strand_id
1 'polypeptide(L)'
;MRKLSVRFKQVRPTKHAILHHDNARPHASRQTEEALQKMNFVVMPHPSYSPNLAPSDFYLFPKLKEHLRGNHYESNEGVEAAVRHWFRQKCVDIFTDGMRQLVRRWQVCVDRDGDNVE
;
A
#
# COMPACT_ATOMS: atom_id res chain seq x y z
N MET A 1 -5.15 14.54 1.67
CA MET A 1 -3.99 14.80 2.55
C MET A 1 -4.33 15.21 3.99
N ARG A 2 -5.13 16.27 4.25
CA ARG A 2 -5.46 16.73 5.64
C ARG A 2 -6.04 15.66 6.57
N LYS A 3 -6.95 14.80 6.09
CA LYS A 3 -7.54 13.72 6.89
C LYS A 3 -6.50 12.66 7.31
N LEU A 4 -5.56 12.34 6.41
CA LEU A 4 -4.49 11.37 6.65
C LEU A 4 -3.51 11.88 7.71
N SER A 5 -3.10 13.15 7.65
CA SER A 5 -2.18 13.72 8.63
C SER A 5 -2.76 13.76 10.04
N VAL A 6 -4.04 14.13 10.17
CA VAL A 6 -4.74 14.15 11.46
C VAL A 6 -4.81 12.74 12.05
N ARG A 7 -5.25 11.75 11.25
CA ARG A 7 -5.37 10.37 11.72
C ARG A 7 -4.00 9.77 12.06
N PHE A 8 -2.98 10.05 11.26
CA PHE A 8 -1.62 9.55 11.50
C PHE A 8 -1.06 10.08 12.82
N LYS A 9 -1.18 11.40 13.08
CA LYS A 9 -0.77 12.00 14.36
C LYS A 9 -1.51 11.39 15.56
N GLN A 10 -2.79 11.05 15.40
CA GLN A 10 -3.58 10.42 16.46
C GLN A 10 -3.12 8.97 16.77
N VAL A 11 -2.83 8.18 15.73
CA VAL A 11 -2.53 6.75 15.88
C VAL A 11 -1.03 6.49 16.12
N ARG A 12 -0.15 7.37 15.63
CA ARG A 12 1.31 7.24 15.72
C ARG A 12 1.97 8.60 16.03
N PRO A 13 1.79 9.14 17.25
CA PRO A 13 2.24 10.48 17.61
C PRO A 13 3.77 10.67 17.63
N THR A 14 4.55 9.59 17.79
CA THR A 14 6.00 9.66 18.06
C THR A 14 6.89 9.04 16.97
N LYS A 15 6.32 8.54 15.87
CA LYS A 15 7.09 7.81 14.84
C LYS A 15 7.17 8.59 13.53
N HIS A 16 8.39 8.68 13.00
CA HIS A 16 8.61 8.98 11.59
C HIS A 16 8.00 7.83 10.77
N ALA A 17 7.13 8.17 9.81
CA ALA A 17 6.58 7.17 8.90
C ALA A 17 7.38 7.11 7.61
N ILE A 18 7.62 5.88 7.18
CA ILE A 18 8.13 5.59 5.85
C ILE A 18 6.93 5.27 4.96
N LEU A 19 6.82 5.99 3.86
CA LEU A 19 5.78 5.79 2.84
C LEU A 19 6.38 5.04 1.66
N HIS A 20 5.74 3.93 1.29
CA HIS A 20 6.06 3.20 0.07
C HIS A 20 4.84 3.29 -0.87
N HIS A 21 5.03 3.90 -2.04
CA HIS A 21 4.04 3.99 -3.11
C HIS A 21 4.75 3.89 -4.47
N ASP A 22 3.98 3.66 -5.54
CA ASP A 22 4.48 3.63 -6.90
C ASP A 22 4.80 5.04 -7.46
N ASN A 23 5.45 5.08 -8.61
CA ASN A 23 5.87 6.33 -9.27
C ASN A 23 4.80 6.90 -10.21
N ALA A 24 3.51 6.62 -9.98
CA ALA A 24 2.45 7.21 -10.80
C ALA A 24 2.55 8.74 -10.80
N ARG A 25 2.23 9.38 -11.94
CA ARG A 25 2.40 10.84 -12.12
C ARG A 25 1.80 11.70 -10.98
N PRO A 26 0.62 11.39 -10.42
CA PRO A 26 0.10 12.16 -9.28
C PRO A 26 0.97 12.01 -8.03
N HIS A 27 1.57 10.84 -7.80
CA HIS A 27 2.40 10.54 -6.63
C HIS A 27 3.79 11.20 -6.72
N ALA A 28 4.36 11.27 -7.92
CA ALA A 28 5.63 11.95 -8.20
C ALA A 28 5.48 13.46 -8.52
N SER A 29 4.31 14.05 -8.30
CA SER A 29 4.12 15.48 -8.54
C SER A 29 4.73 16.32 -7.42
N ARG A 30 5.27 17.50 -7.77
CA ARG A 30 5.79 18.47 -6.80
C ARG A 30 4.81 18.76 -5.65
N GLN A 31 3.51 18.85 -5.97
CA GLN A 31 2.48 19.12 -4.96
C GLN A 31 2.38 17.99 -3.93
N THR A 32 2.49 16.74 -4.37
CA THR A 32 2.48 15.56 -3.49
C THR A 32 3.75 15.51 -2.64
N GLU A 33 4.92 15.72 -3.24
CA GLU A 33 6.21 15.75 -2.54
C GLU A 33 6.23 16.79 -1.42
N GLU A 34 5.80 18.03 -1.71
CA GLU A 34 5.69 19.09 -0.70
C GLU A 34 4.71 18.74 0.42
N ALA A 35 3.60 18.07 0.09
CA ALA A 35 2.63 17.64 1.10
C ALA A 35 3.19 16.55 2.01
N LEU A 36 3.98 15.61 1.47
CA LEU A 36 4.63 14.55 2.23
C LEU A 36 5.73 15.10 3.15
N GLN A 37 6.53 16.05 2.65
CA GLN A 37 7.54 16.75 3.45
C GLN A 37 6.91 17.50 4.63
N LYS A 38 5.82 18.26 4.41
CA LYS A 38 5.08 18.96 5.47
C LYS A 38 4.51 18.03 6.55
N MET A 39 4.38 16.74 6.24
CA MET A 39 3.89 15.72 7.15
C MET A 39 5.01 14.88 7.79
N ASN A 40 6.27 15.15 7.45
CA ASN A 40 7.44 14.39 7.90
C ASN A 40 7.41 12.90 7.50
N PHE A 41 6.84 12.59 6.32
CA PHE A 41 6.98 11.25 5.73
C PHE A 41 8.32 11.13 5.00
N VAL A 42 9.02 10.02 5.23
CA VAL A 42 10.17 9.61 4.42
C VAL A 42 9.63 8.73 3.28
N VAL A 43 9.87 9.11 2.03
CA VAL A 43 9.44 8.30 0.89
C VAL A 43 10.50 7.25 0.58
N MET A 44 10.10 5.98 0.55
CA MET A 44 10.97 4.88 0.15
C MET A 44 11.08 4.85 -1.38
N PRO A 45 12.29 4.70 -1.95
CA PRO A 45 12.46 4.53 -3.39
C PRO A 45 11.67 3.33 -3.89
N HIS A 46 10.97 3.50 -5.01
CA HIS A 46 10.27 2.43 -5.70
C HIS A 46 10.76 2.39 -7.16
N PRO A 47 11.22 1.23 -7.68
CA PRO A 47 11.59 1.12 -9.08
C PRO A 47 10.37 1.23 -10.01
N SER A 48 10.59 1.74 -11.23
CA SER A 48 9.52 1.83 -12.23
C SER A 48 9.01 0.43 -12.62
N TYR A 49 7.71 0.34 -12.93
CA TYR A 49 7.06 -0.89 -13.41
C TYR A 49 7.26 -2.13 -12.52
N SER A 50 7.33 -1.95 -11.20
CA SER A 50 7.61 -3.04 -10.24
C SER A 50 6.43 -3.34 -9.31
N PRO A 51 5.25 -3.73 -9.82
CA PRO A 51 4.08 -4.03 -8.99
C PRO A 51 4.34 -5.23 -8.05
N ASN A 52 5.21 -6.15 -8.44
CA ASN A 52 5.71 -7.24 -7.61
C ASN A 52 6.48 -6.76 -6.37
N LEU A 53 6.93 -5.50 -6.33
CA LEU A 53 7.57 -4.89 -5.17
C LEU A 53 6.62 -3.97 -4.39
N ALA A 54 5.33 -3.93 -4.73
CA ALA A 54 4.30 -3.20 -4.00
C ALA A 54 3.42 -4.16 -3.18
N PRO A 55 3.47 -4.14 -1.83
CA PRO A 55 2.66 -5.04 -1.00
C PRO A 55 1.15 -4.92 -1.24
N SER A 56 0.68 -3.73 -1.63
CA SER A 56 -0.70 -3.53 -2.05
C SER A 56 -1.05 -4.41 -3.25
N ASP A 57 -0.19 -4.46 -4.26
CA ASP A 57 -0.44 -5.13 -5.54
C ASP A 57 -0.19 -6.63 -5.49
N PHE A 58 0.93 -7.09 -4.93
CA PHE A 58 1.25 -8.52 -4.93
C PHE A 58 0.57 -9.31 -3.80
N TYR A 59 0.11 -8.64 -2.72
CA TYR A 59 -0.39 -9.34 -1.54
C TYR A 59 -1.80 -8.93 -1.11
N LEU A 60 -2.06 -7.62 -0.91
CA LEU A 60 -3.32 -7.17 -0.34
C LEU A 60 -4.49 -7.25 -1.35
N PHE A 61 -4.32 -6.66 -2.53
CA PHE A 61 -5.37 -6.61 -3.54
C PHE A 61 -5.77 -7.97 -4.10
N PRO A 62 -4.88 -8.96 -4.31
CA PRO A 62 -5.30 -10.30 -4.70
C PRO A 62 -6.30 -10.92 -3.71
N LYS A 63 -6.03 -10.80 -2.40
CA LYS A 63 -6.91 -11.32 -1.35
C LYS A 63 -8.23 -10.55 -1.25
N LEU A 64 -8.20 -9.24 -1.49
CA LEU A 64 -9.42 -8.44 -1.55
C LEU A 64 -10.25 -8.80 -2.79
N LYS A 65 -9.62 -8.91 -3.96
CA LYS A 65 -10.26 -9.31 -5.21
C LYS A 65 -10.89 -10.69 -5.09
N GLU A 66 -10.23 -11.64 -4.43
CA GLU A 66 -10.78 -12.96 -4.14
C GLU A 66 -12.09 -12.86 -3.35
N HIS A 67 -12.15 -12.02 -2.32
CA HIS A 67 -13.37 -11.81 -1.54
C HIS A 67 -14.50 -11.13 -2.35
N LEU A 68 -14.15 -10.19 -3.22
CA LEU A 68 -15.12 -9.47 -4.05
C LEU A 68 -15.58 -10.30 -5.27
N ARG A 69 -14.82 -11.33 -5.65
CA ARG A 69 -15.04 -12.11 -6.86
C ARG A 69 -16.42 -12.76 -6.86
N GLY A 70 -17.13 -12.63 -7.98
CA GLY A 70 -18.43 -13.26 -8.19
C GLY A 70 -19.61 -12.50 -7.58
N ASN A 71 -19.37 -11.42 -6.83
CA ASN A 71 -20.43 -10.57 -6.30
C ASN A 71 -20.79 -9.47 -7.31
N HIS A 72 -22.09 -9.20 -7.43
CA HIS A 72 -22.62 -8.01 -8.11
C HIS A 72 -23.03 -6.98 -7.05
N TYR A 73 -22.71 -5.71 -7.28
CA TYR A 73 -23.07 -4.62 -6.40
C TYR A 73 -23.84 -3.57 -7.19
N GLU A 74 -25.03 -3.21 -6.70
CA GLU A 74 -25.92 -2.25 -7.37
C GLU A 74 -25.46 -0.79 -7.20
N SER A 75 -24.51 -0.52 -6.31
CA SER A 75 -24.01 0.83 -6.05
C SER A 75 -22.58 0.86 -5.52
N ASN A 76 -21.95 2.04 -5.63
CA ASN A 76 -20.62 2.28 -5.06
C ASN A 76 -20.60 2.10 -3.54
N GLU A 77 -21.67 2.50 -2.85
CA GLU A 77 -21.83 2.33 -1.41
C GLU A 77 -21.83 0.85 -1.01
N GLY A 78 -22.43 -0.01 -1.84
CA GLY A 78 -22.40 -1.45 -1.66
C GLY A 78 -20.98 -2.01 -1.72
N VAL A 79 -20.20 -1.61 -2.73
CA VAL A 79 -18.78 -2.00 -2.86
C VAL A 79 -17.96 -1.47 -1.68
N GLU A 80 -18.13 -0.19 -1.31
CA GLU A 80 -17.44 0.40 -0.18
C GLU A 80 -17.73 -0.33 1.14
N ALA A 81 -18.99 -0.70 1.37
CA ALA A 81 -19.41 -1.43 2.56
C ALA A 81 -18.75 -2.82 2.62
N ALA A 82 -18.71 -3.54 1.50
CA ALA A 82 -18.04 -4.83 1.40
C ALA A 82 -16.54 -4.74 1.67
N VAL A 83 -15.86 -3.77 1.04
CA VAL A 83 -14.42 -3.52 1.27
C VAL A 83 -14.15 -3.19 2.74
N ARG A 84 -14.94 -2.29 3.35
CA ARG A 84 -14.80 -1.96 4.78
C ARG A 84 -15.04 -3.15 5.68
N HIS A 85 -16.04 -3.98 5.36
CA HIS A 85 -16.34 -5.19 6.11
C HIS A 85 -15.17 -6.19 6.06
N TRP A 86 -14.62 -6.42 4.86
CA TRP A 86 -13.45 -7.29 4.67
C TRP A 86 -12.24 -6.82 5.50
N PHE A 87 -11.93 -5.52 5.48
CA PHE A 87 -10.83 -4.96 6.27
C PHE A 87 -11.04 -5.09 7.78
N ARG A 88 -12.27 -4.91 8.28
CA ARG A 88 -12.58 -5.05 9.72
C ARG A 88 -12.38 -6.46 10.24
N GLN A 89 -12.48 -7.47 9.38
CA GLN A 89 -12.27 -8.87 9.75
C GLN A 89 -10.79 -9.28 9.75
N LYS A 90 -9.87 -8.44 9.25
CA LYS A 90 -8.46 -8.84 9.12
C LYS A 90 -7.72 -8.64 10.43
N CYS A 91 -6.97 -9.66 10.82
CA CYS A 91 -5.99 -9.55 11.88
C CYS A 91 -4.78 -8.74 11.41
N VAL A 92 -4.01 -8.23 12.38
CA VAL A 92 -2.76 -7.51 12.12
C VAL A 92 -1.76 -8.36 11.33
N ASP A 93 -1.78 -9.68 11.51
CA ASP A 93 -0.82 -10.61 10.91
C ASP A 93 -0.85 -10.56 9.38
N ILE A 94 -2.03 -10.37 8.77
CA ILE A 94 -2.13 -10.23 7.31
C ILE A 94 -1.25 -9.08 6.82
N PHE A 95 -1.29 -7.93 7.49
CA PHE A 95 -0.48 -6.77 7.10
C PHE A 95 1.01 -7.01 7.37
N THR A 96 1.33 -7.64 8.51
CA THR A 96 2.71 -7.97 8.86
C THR A 96 3.33 -8.97 7.87
N ASP A 97 2.57 -9.97 7.43
CA ASP A 97 3.03 -10.98 6.49
C ASP A 97 3.26 -10.41 5.09
N GLY A 98 2.41 -9.51 4.61
CA GLY A 98 2.65 -8.78 3.36
C GLY A 98 3.96 -7.98 3.41
N MET A 99 4.25 -7.34 4.54
CA MET A 99 5.52 -6.61 4.73
C MET A 99 6.74 -7.54 4.84
N ARG A 100 6.59 -8.71 5.47
CA ARG A 100 7.66 -9.73 5.52
C ARG A 100 7.97 -10.28 4.13
N GLN A 101 6.95 -10.49 3.30
CA GLN A 101 7.14 -10.93 1.92
C GLN A 101 7.85 -9.90 1.06
N LEU A 102 7.65 -8.60 1.31
CA LEU A 102 8.39 -7.54 0.61
C LEU A 102 9.90 -7.71 0.77
N VAL A 103 10.37 -7.99 1.99
CA VAL A 103 11.81 -8.22 2.26
C VAL A 103 12.35 -9.40 1.45
N ARG A 104 11.59 -10.50 1.37
CA ARG A 104 11.98 -11.67 0.57
C ARG A 104 12.00 -11.35 -0.92
N ARG A 105 11.01 -10.62 -1.43
CA ARG A 105 10.93 -10.22 -2.84
C ARG A 105 12.06 -9.27 -3.23
N TRP A 106 12.49 -8.37 -2.35
CA TRP A 106 13.69 -7.58 -2.58
C TRP A 106 14.94 -8.44 -2.73
N GLN A 107 15.12 -9.46 -1.88
CA GLN A 107 16.24 -10.37 -2.00
C GLN A 107 16.24 -11.09 -3.35
N VAL A 108 15.08 -11.64 -3.77
CA VAL A 108 14.96 -12.31 -5.06
C VAL A 108 15.22 -11.36 -6.23
N CYS A 109 14.80 -10.10 -6.14
CA CYS A 109 15.07 -9.08 -7.16
C CYS A 109 16.59 -8.84 -7.30
N VAL A 110 17.29 -8.72 -6.17
CA VAL A 110 18.76 -8.57 -6.15
C VAL A 110 19.45 -9.82 -6.72
N ASP A 111 19.04 -11.01 -6.30
CA ASP A 111 19.62 -12.28 -6.75
C ASP A 111 19.41 -12.54 -8.25
N ARG A 112 18.44 -11.84 -8.87
CA ARG A 112 18.13 -11.91 -10.30
C ARG A 112 18.61 -10.68 -11.09
N ASP A 113 19.53 -9.90 -10.53
CA ASP A 113 20.08 -8.69 -11.17
C ASP A 113 19.01 -7.68 -11.63
N GLY A 114 17.90 -7.59 -10.89
CA GLY A 114 16.79 -6.68 -11.18
C GLY A 114 15.71 -7.24 -12.11
N ASP A 115 15.77 -8.51 -12.50
CA ASP A 115 14.70 -9.15 -13.27
C ASP A 115 13.43 -9.39 -12.42
N ASN A 116 12.32 -9.60 -13.10
CA ASN A 116 11.00 -9.73 -12.49
C ASN A 116 10.98 -10.88 -11.46
N VAL A 117 10.50 -10.53 -10.26
CA VAL A 117 10.17 -11.46 -9.18
C VAL A 117 8.72 -11.89 -9.36
N GLU A 118 8.48 -13.14 -9.76
CA GLU A 118 7.16 -13.78 -9.73
C GLU A 118 6.74 -14.11 -8.29
#